data_AF-A0A317VPM3-F1
#
_entry.id   AF-A0A317VPM3-F1
#
_cell.length_a   1.000
_cell.length_b   1.000
_cell.length_c   1.000
_cell.angle_alpha   90.00
_cell.angle_beta   90.00
_cell.angle_gamma   90.00
#
_symmetry.space_group_name_H-M   'P 1'
#
loop_
_entity.id
_entity.type
_entity.pdbx_description
1 polymer ?
#
loop_
_entity_poly.entity_id
_entity_poly.type
_entity_poly.pdbx_seq_one_letter_code
_entity_poly.pdbx_strand_id
1 'polypeptide(L)'
;MFLDCKHQGQNLSALLDQFIWTVSQALGRGYLAIRDLMQISPTALDRVLEVNKQAPMRLDIWVRDKNQKWCRQSPETPAVSSWDETFTYGELDRLAAKLASLLIYSGVRREKF
;
A
#
# COMPACT_ATOMS: atom_id res chain seq x y z
N MET A 1 3.41 21.07 -8.35
CA MET A 1 2.77 22.31 -7.86
C MET A 1 1.49 21.89 -7.13
N PHE A 2 1.29 22.37 -5.90
CA PHE A 2 0.24 22.01 -4.94
C PHE A 2 0.49 20.73 -4.11
N LEU A 3 1.53 20.78 -3.28
CA LEU A 3 1.45 20.16 -1.95
C LEU A 3 0.91 21.22 -0.99
N ASP A 4 -0.13 20.81 -0.29
CA ASP A 4 -1.11 21.63 0.41
C ASP A 4 -0.50 22.40 1.58
N CYS A 5 -0.63 23.74 1.55
CA CYS A 5 -0.19 24.68 2.58
C CYS A 5 -1.10 24.64 3.85
N LYS A 6 -2.09 23.73 3.90
CA LYS A 6 -3.00 23.57 5.04
C LYS A 6 -2.38 22.96 6.30
N HIS A 7 -1.21 22.35 6.24
CA HIS A 7 -0.65 21.59 7.38
C HIS A 7 0.10 22.41 8.44
N GLN A 8 0.42 23.68 8.20
CA GLN A 8 1.25 24.46 9.12
C GLN A 8 0.51 25.03 10.35
N GLY A 9 -0.82 25.19 10.30
CA GLY A 9 -1.63 25.73 11.40
C GLY A 9 -2.32 24.69 12.31
N GLN A 10 -2.36 23.42 11.91
CA GLN A 10 -3.08 22.36 12.63
C GLN A 10 -2.20 21.59 13.64
N ASN A 11 -0.92 21.95 13.76
CA ASN A 11 0.05 21.17 14.53
C ASN A 11 -0.01 21.47 16.04
N LEU A 12 -0.23 22.74 16.43
CA LEU A 12 -0.20 23.13 17.84
C LEU A 12 -1.41 22.63 18.63
N SER A 13 -2.62 22.71 18.08
CA SER A 13 -3.82 22.20 18.76
C SER A 13 -3.76 20.68 18.97
N ALA A 14 -3.36 19.94 17.94
CA ALA A 14 -3.18 18.49 18.03
C ALA A 14 -2.10 18.11 19.07
N LEU A 15 -1.01 18.87 19.14
CA LEU A 15 0.04 18.68 20.14
C LEU A 15 -0.46 18.97 21.56
N LEU A 16 -1.24 20.05 21.75
CA LEU A 16 -1.84 20.39 23.03
C LEU A 16 -2.85 19.32 23.48
N ASP A 17 -3.70 18.84 22.57
CA ASP A 17 -4.63 17.74 22.85
C ASP A 17 -3.88 16.48 23.29
N GLN A 18 -2.78 16.15 22.62
CA GLN A 18 -1.92 15.02 22.98
C GLN A 18 -1.26 15.19 24.34
N PHE A 19 -0.79 16.40 24.65
CA PHE A 19 -0.18 16.73 25.94
C PHE A 19 -1.21 16.62 27.08
N ILE A 20 -2.38 17.24 26.91
CA ILE A 20 -3.49 17.19 27.88
C ILE A 20 -3.91 15.75 28.14
N TRP A 21 -4.08 14.95 27.09
CA TRP A 21 -4.42 13.54 27.21
C TRP A 21 -3.39 12.78 28.05
N THR A 22 -2.10 12.91 27.70
CA THR A 22 -1.01 12.17 28.36
C THR A 22 -0.89 12.54 29.84
N VAL A 23 -0.97 13.83 30.16
CA VAL A 23 -0.93 14.32 31.55
C VAL A 23 -2.15 13.85 32.33
N SER A 24 -3.35 13.84 31.72
CA SER A 24 -4.56 13.34 32.37
C SER A 24 -4.47 11.85 32.73
N GLN A 25 -3.81 11.04 31.89
CA GLN A 25 -3.57 9.63 32.19
C GLN A 25 -2.61 9.43 33.38
N ALA A 26 -1.54 10.24 33.43
CA ALA A 26 -0.56 10.18 34.50
C ALA A 26 -1.13 10.65 35.85
N LEU A 27 -1.96 11.70 35.84
CA LEU A 27 -2.58 12.25 37.06
C LEU A 27 -3.78 11.41 37.55
N GLY A 28 -4.53 10.78 36.64
CA GLY A 28 -5.72 9.99 36.99
C GLY A 28 -5.42 8.58 37.49
N ARG A 29 -4.17 8.10 37.39
CA ARG A 29 -3.77 6.74 37.75
C ARG A 29 -2.42 6.75 38.46
N GLY A 30 -2.44 6.93 39.79
CA GLY A 30 -1.24 7.11 40.63
C GLY A 30 -0.19 5.98 40.59
N TYR A 31 -0.50 4.83 39.98
CA TYR A 31 0.43 3.70 39.82
C TYR A 31 0.54 3.20 38.35
N LEU A 32 0.11 4.00 37.36
CA LEU A 32 0.24 3.61 35.96
C LEU A 32 1.72 3.61 35.55
N ALA A 33 2.22 2.47 35.07
CA ALA A 33 3.57 2.43 34.53
C ALA A 33 3.64 3.24 33.23
N ILE A 34 4.76 3.92 32.99
CA ILE A 34 4.97 4.74 31.79
C ILE A 34 4.73 3.95 30.50
N ARG A 35 5.06 2.65 30.50
CA ARG A 35 4.84 1.74 29.36
C ARG A 35 3.36 1.55 28.99
N ASP A 36 2.46 1.79 29.95
CA ASP A 36 1.02 1.60 29.79
C ASP A 36 0.30 2.91 29.44
N LEU A 37 1.04 4.01 29.26
CA LEU A 37 0.48 5.27 28.75
C LEU A 37 0.07 5.10 27.28
N MET A 38 -1.17 5.46 26.99
CA MET A 38 -1.66 5.50 25.62
C MET A 38 -1.11 6.75 24.93
N GLN A 39 -0.11 6.56 24.07
CA GLN A 39 0.62 7.65 23.43
C GLN A 39 -0.16 8.39 22.34
N ILE A 40 -1.33 7.89 21.95
CA ILE A 40 -2.20 8.55 20.97
C ILE A 40 -3.46 9.05 21.64
N SER A 41 -3.79 10.32 21.45
CA SER A 41 -5.04 10.90 21.95
C SER A 41 -6.24 10.30 21.21
N PRO A 42 -7.43 10.25 21.83
CA PRO A 42 -8.65 9.77 21.17
C PRO A 42 -8.93 10.50 19.85
N THR A 43 -8.79 11.83 19.84
CA THR A 43 -8.99 12.66 18.63
C THR A 43 -8.00 12.29 17.51
N ALA A 44 -6.74 12.00 17.85
CA ALA A 44 -5.75 11.59 16.86
C ALA A 44 -6.02 10.16 16.35
N LEU A 45 -6.46 9.26 17.25
CA LEU A 45 -6.85 7.90 16.88
C LEU A 45 -8.05 7.90 15.93
N ASP A 46 -9.07 8.70 16.21
CA ASP A 46 -10.25 8.84 15.33
C ASP A 46 -9.82 9.28 13.93
N ARG A 47 -8.91 10.24 13.80
CA ARG A 47 -8.36 10.65 12.50
C ARG A 47 -7.66 9.51 11.78
N VAL A 48 -6.83 8.73 12.48
CA VAL A 48 -6.16 7.56 11.91
C VAL A 48 -7.18 6.53 11.42
N LEU A 49 -8.22 6.28 12.21
CA LEU A 49 -9.30 5.36 11.86
C LEU A 49 -10.10 5.87 10.66
N GLU A 50 -10.43 7.15 10.58
CA GLU A 50 -11.12 7.75 9.44
C GLU A 50 -10.32 7.61 8.14
N VAL A 51 -9.01 7.82 8.19
CA VAL A 51 -8.13 7.62 7.02
C VAL A 51 -8.09 6.13 6.63
N ASN A 52 -8.01 5.23 7.61
CA ASN A 52 -7.96 3.79 7.37
C ASN A 52 -9.29 3.19 6.88
N LYS A 53 -10.44 3.84 7.11
CA LYS A 53 -11.73 3.40 6.54
C LYS A 53 -11.74 3.39 5.01
N GLN A 54 -10.86 4.17 4.37
CA GLN A 54 -10.73 4.23 2.92
C GLN A 54 -9.76 3.19 2.35
N ALA A 55 -9.35 2.19 3.15
CA ALA A 55 -8.51 1.12 2.65
C ALA A 55 -9.19 0.43 1.45
N PRO A 56 -8.54 0.39 0.27
CA PRO A 56 -9.12 -0.26 -0.89
C PRO A 56 -9.33 -1.74 -0.59
N MET A 57 -10.43 -2.30 -1.12
CA MET A 57 -10.70 -3.72 -1.00
C MET A 57 -9.48 -4.52 -1.49
N ARG A 58 -8.99 -5.42 -0.65
CA ARG A 58 -7.93 -6.35 -1.06
C ARG A 58 -8.48 -7.20 -2.19
N LEU A 59 -7.89 -7.02 -3.37
CA LEU A 59 -8.14 -7.87 -4.51
C LEU A 59 -7.20 -9.07 -4.39
N ASP A 60 -7.72 -10.23 -3.96
CA ASP A 60 -6.98 -11.50 -4.01
C ASP A 60 -6.96 -12.04 -5.45
N ILE A 61 -6.35 -11.26 -6.35
CA ILE A 61 -6.17 -11.59 -7.76
C ILE A 61 -4.68 -11.59 -8.04
N TRP A 62 -4.17 -12.66 -8.62
CA TRP A 62 -2.78 -12.69 -9.05
C TRP A 62 -2.61 -11.72 -10.23
N VAL A 63 -1.52 -10.94 -10.25
CA VAL A 63 -1.21 -10.00 -11.35
C VAL A 63 -1.22 -10.71 -12.71
N ARG A 64 -0.76 -11.97 -12.74
CA ARG A 64 -0.84 -12.85 -13.92
C ARG A 64 -2.28 -13.02 -14.43
N ASP A 65 -3.26 -13.20 -13.55
CA ASP A 65 -4.65 -13.47 -13.93
C ASP A 65 -5.31 -12.23 -14.54
N LYS A 66 -4.96 -11.03 -14.06
CA LYS A 66 -5.38 -9.77 -14.70
C LYS A 66 -4.75 -9.61 -16.08
N ASN A 67 -3.46 -9.86 -16.20
CA ASN A 67 -2.76 -9.72 -17.49
C ASN A 67 -3.26 -10.74 -18.51
N GLN A 68 -3.55 -11.97 -18.09
CA GLN A 68 -4.04 -13.02 -19.00
C GLN A 68 -5.43 -12.70 -19.55
N LYS A 69 -6.28 -11.97 -18.82
CA LYS A 69 -7.55 -11.47 -19.37
C LYS A 69 -7.31 -10.50 -20.52
N TRP A 70 -6.38 -9.55 -20.38
CA TRP A 70 -6.06 -8.61 -21.46
C TRP A 70 -5.38 -9.29 -22.65
N CYS A 71 -4.49 -10.25 -22.40
CA CYS A 71 -3.86 -11.04 -23.45
C CYS A 71 -4.88 -11.86 -24.26
N ARG A 72 -5.99 -12.29 -23.64
CA ARG A 72 -7.08 -13.01 -24.33
C ARG A 72 -8.10 -12.09 -25.00
N GLN A 73 -8.43 -10.96 -24.36
CA GLN A 73 -9.48 -10.05 -24.84
C GLN A 73 -9.00 -9.12 -25.94
N SER A 74 -7.75 -8.68 -25.86
CA SER A 74 -7.17 -7.69 -26.78
C SER A 74 -5.71 -8.03 -27.10
N PRO A 75 -5.43 -9.20 -27.70
CA PRO A 75 -4.06 -9.67 -27.95
C PRO A 75 -3.24 -8.70 -28.81
N GLU A 76 -3.88 -8.03 -29.77
CA GLU A 76 -3.23 -7.12 -30.73
C GLU A 76 -3.00 -5.70 -30.19
N THR A 77 -3.46 -5.40 -28.97
CA THR A 77 -3.27 -4.07 -28.38
C THR A 77 -1.83 -3.91 -27.86
N PRO A 78 -1.19 -2.76 -28.10
CA PRO A 78 0.12 -2.45 -27.52
C PRO A 78 0.13 -2.60 -25.99
N ALA A 79 1.05 -3.41 -25.47
CA ALA A 79 1.26 -3.64 -24.05
C ALA A 79 2.49 -2.88 -23.51
N VAL A 80 3.59 -2.88 -24.27
CA VAL A 80 4.85 -2.22 -23.92
C VAL A 80 5.40 -1.55 -25.17
N SER A 81 5.77 -0.28 -25.07
CA SER A 81 6.38 0.47 -26.16
C SER A 81 7.72 1.04 -25.69
N SER A 82 8.76 0.75 -26.48
CA SER A 82 10.13 1.24 -26.32
C SER A 82 10.49 2.08 -27.55
N TRP A 83 11.70 2.63 -27.55
CA TRP A 83 12.24 3.44 -28.64
C TRP A 83 12.52 2.62 -29.92
N ASP A 84 12.74 1.32 -29.77
CA ASP A 84 13.11 0.37 -30.82
C ASP A 84 11.94 -0.53 -31.24
N GLU A 85 11.05 -0.88 -30.31
CA GLU A 85 9.96 -1.80 -30.61
C GLU A 85 8.75 -1.62 -29.69
N THR A 86 7.59 -2.05 -30.19
CA THR A 86 6.35 -2.13 -29.42
C THR A 86 5.85 -3.56 -29.44
N PHE A 87 5.64 -4.14 -28.26
CA PHE A 87 5.06 -5.47 -28.09
C PHE A 87 3.58 -5.37 -27.77
N THR A 88 2.79 -6.19 -28.44
CA THR A 88 1.38 -6.40 -28.11
C THR A 88 1.23 -7.29 -26.87
N TYR A 89 0.03 -7.31 -26.27
CA TYR A 89 -0.25 -8.20 -25.13
C TYR A 89 -0.04 -9.68 -25.50
N GLY A 90 -0.38 -10.09 -26.72
CA GLY A 90 -0.19 -11.46 -27.20
C GLY A 90 1.27 -11.85 -27.36
N GLU A 91 2.09 -10.93 -27.90
CA GLU A 91 3.54 -11.15 -28.05
C GLU A 91 4.24 -11.21 -26.70
N LEU A 92 3.90 -10.29 -25.80
CA LEU A 92 4.45 -10.25 -24.46
C LEU A 92 4.14 -11.54 -23.68
N ASP A 93 2.90 -12.06 -23.76
CA ASP A 93 2.51 -13.32 -23.10
C ASP A 93 3.31 -14.52 -23.63
N ARG A 94 3.49 -14.61 -24.95
CA ARG A 94 4.31 -15.68 -25.57
C ARG A 94 5.77 -15.63 -25.12
N LEU A 95 6.39 -14.45 -25.14
CA LEU A 95 7.78 -14.27 -24.74
C LEU A 95 7.96 -14.56 -23.24
N ALA A 96 7.04 -14.08 -22.41
CA ALA A 96 7.03 -14.35 -20.97
C ALA A 96 6.86 -15.85 -20.66
N ALA A 97 5.99 -16.56 -21.38
CA ALA A 97 5.81 -18.01 -21.23
C ALA A 97 7.06 -18.81 -21.63
N LYS A 98 7.75 -18.39 -22.71
CA LYS A 98 9.02 -18.98 -23.13
C LYS A 98 10.10 -18.76 -22.08
N LEU A 99 10.24 -17.54 -21.56
CA LEU A 99 11.18 -17.23 -20.49
C LEU A 99 10.87 -18.01 -19.21
N ALA A 100 9.60 -18.10 -18.81
CA ALA A 100 9.19 -18.87 -17.63
C ALA A 100 9.58 -20.34 -17.76
N SER A 101 9.42 -20.93 -18.95
CA SER A 101 9.83 -22.32 -19.22
C SER A 101 11.34 -22.51 -19.07
N LEU A 102 12.14 -21.55 -19.57
CA LEU A 102 13.60 -21.56 -19.41
C LEU A 102 14.02 -21.43 -17.94
N LEU A 103 13.38 -20.54 -17.17
CA LEU A 103 13.68 -20.38 -15.75
C LEU A 103 13.36 -21.65 -14.95
N ILE A 104 12.24 -22.30 -15.24
CA ILE A 104 11.86 -23.58 -14.62
C ILE A 104 12.88 -24.66 -14.98
N TYR A 105 13.32 -24.72 -16.25
CA TYR A 105 14.36 -25.64 -16.69
C TYR A 105 15.69 -25.38 -15.96
N SER A 106 16.04 -24.12 -15.72
CA SER A 106 17.22 -23.70 -14.95
C SER A 106 17.07 -23.89 -13.42
N GLY A 107 15.98 -24.49 -12.95
CA GLY A 107 15.80 -24.86 -11.54
C GLY A 107 15.05 -23.83 -10.68
N VAL A 108 14.56 -22.73 -11.25
CA VAL A 108 13.75 -21.75 -10.52
C VAL A 108 12.41 -22.38 -10.13
N ARG A 109 12.05 -22.31 -8.85
CA ARG A 109 10.78 -22.79 -8.31
C ARG A 109 10.14 -21.74 -7.41
N ARG A 110 8.85 -21.91 -7.13
CA ARG A 110 8.15 -21.09 -6.11
C ARG A 110 8.84 -21.28 -4.76
N GLU A 111 9.03 -20.16 -4.07
CA GLU A 111 9.45 -20.17 -2.68
C GLU A 111 8.43 -20.90 -1.81
N LYS A 112 8.92 -21.64 -0.81
CA LYS A 112 8.10 -22.29 0.21
C LYS A 112 8.35 -21.54 1.52
N PHE A 113 7.30 -20.97 2.10
CA PHE A 113 7.30 -20.46 3.48
C PHE A 113 6.85 -21.55 4.44
#